data_AF-A0A6V7VWB0-F1
#
_entry.id   AF-A0A6V7VWB0-F1
#
_cell.length_a   1.000
_cell.length_b   1.000
_cell.length_c   1.000
_cell.angle_alpha   90.00
_cell.angle_beta   90.00
_cell.angle_gamma   90.00
#
_symmetry.space_group_name_H-M   'P 1'
#
loop_
_entity.id
_entity.type
_entity.pdbx_description
1 polymer ?
#
loop_
_entity_poly.entity_id
_entity_poly.type
_entity_poly.pdbx_seq_one_letter_code
_entity_poly.pdbx_strand_id
1 'polypeptide(L)'
;MAFTFSPGPNYTETETKLLLAADILELAANSLLACPISTINFILILKTSILHPNLKLILLCQSLCIFIRGIGRIILNIGRLYLNDYVTLGPQSLIIMYMLPILIRNCIMHVIVIERIIATIKSKNYEKQRNILFNIIWITITV
;
A
#
# COMPACT_ATOMS: atom_id res chain seq x y z
N MET A 1 -16.98 0.18 -15.44
CA MET A 1 -16.36 -0.90 -16.23
C MET A 1 -16.50 -2.18 -15.46
N ALA A 2 -17.14 -3.21 -16.03
CA ALA A 2 -17.15 -4.54 -15.43
C ALA A 2 -15.76 -5.16 -15.60
N PHE A 3 -15.21 -5.77 -14.56
CA PHE A 3 -13.95 -6.51 -14.65
C PHE A 3 -14.18 -7.76 -15.50
N THR A 4 -13.69 -7.77 -16.73
CA THR A 4 -13.70 -8.96 -17.59
C THR A 4 -12.48 -9.79 -17.28
N PHE A 5 -12.70 -11.06 -16.96
CA PHE A 5 -11.62 -12.00 -16.69
C PHE A 5 -11.69 -13.15 -17.68
N SER A 6 -10.55 -13.51 -18.26
CA SER A 6 -10.43 -14.61 -19.23
C SER A 6 -10.28 -15.95 -18.51
N PRO A 7 -10.81 -17.07 -19.05
CA PRO A 7 -10.59 -18.38 -18.47
C PRO A 7 -9.10 -18.78 -18.56
N GLY A 8 -8.60 -19.41 -17.49
CA GLY A 8 -7.20 -19.82 -17.36
C GLY A 8 -6.82 -21.03 -18.22
N PRO A 9 -5.51 -21.26 -18.46
CA PRO A 9 -5.01 -22.44 -19.15
C PRO A 9 -5.21 -23.74 -18.34
N ASN A 10 -5.20 -24.89 -19.01
CA ASN A 10 -5.31 -26.20 -18.36
C ASN A 10 -3.96 -26.58 -17.69
N TYR A 11 -3.92 -26.54 -16.36
CA TYR A 11 -2.76 -26.92 -15.54
C TYR A 11 -2.75 -28.43 -15.23
N THR A 12 -1.59 -28.97 -14.86
CA THR A 12 -1.53 -30.32 -14.28
C THR A 12 -2.15 -30.34 -12.87
N GLU A 13 -2.62 -31.51 -12.43
CA GLU A 13 -3.28 -31.66 -11.12
C GLU A 13 -2.36 -31.25 -9.94
N THR A 14 -1.05 -31.50 -10.09
CA THR A 14 -0.02 -31.11 -9.11
C THR A 14 0.23 -29.62 -9.05
N GLU A 15 0.30 -28.94 -10.21
CA GLU A 15 0.49 -27.48 -10.27
C GLU A 15 -0.73 -26.74 -9.68
N THR A 16 -1.93 -27.24 -9.98
CA THR A 16 -3.18 -26.67 -9.48
C THR A 16 -3.23 -26.69 -7.95
N LYS A 17 -2.89 -27.81 -7.32
CA LYS A 17 -2.88 -27.95 -5.85
C LYS A 17 -1.85 -27.04 -5.18
N LEU A 18 -0.68 -26.90 -5.79
CA LEU A 18 0.41 -26.07 -5.26
C LEU A 18 0.10 -24.57 -5.36
N LEU A 19 -0.42 -24.14 -6.51
CA LEU A 19 -0.84 -22.76 -6.74
C LEU A 19 -2.04 -22.36 -5.87
N LEU A 20 -3.01 -23.26 -5.72
CA LEU A 20 -4.15 -23.06 -4.81
C LEU A 20 -3.69 -22.88 -3.35
N ALA A 21 -2.77 -23.72 -2.88
CA ALA A 21 -2.22 -23.60 -1.53
C ALA A 21 -1.47 -22.27 -1.33
N ALA A 22 -0.73 -21.81 -2.34
CA ALA A 22 -0.04 -20.53 -2.30
C ALA A 22 -1.02 -19.34 -2.24
N ASP A 23 -2.06 -19.34 -3.06
CA ASP A 23 -3.08 -18.27 -3.08
C ASP A 23 -3.88 -18.21 -1.77
N ILE A 24 -4.23 -19.37 -1.19
CA ILE A 24 -4.91 -19.44 0.12
C ILE A 24 -4.00 -18.93 1.23
N LEU A 25 -2.73 -19.33 1.25
CA LEU A 25 -1.76 -18.86 2.23
C LEU A 25 -1.55 -17.35 2.12
N GLU A 26 -1.42 -16.83 0.90
CA GLU A 26 -1.28 -15.40 0.65
C GLU A 26 -2.53 -14.62 1.04
N LEU A 27 -3.72 -15.16 0.78
CA LEU A 27 -4.99 -14.58 1.21
C LEU A 27 -5.08 -14.53 2.73
N ALA A 28 -4.73 -15.62 3.42
CA ALA A 28 -4.70 -15.69 4.87
C ALA A 28 -3.70 -14.68 5.46
N ALA A 29 -2.47 -14.63 4.94
CA ALA A 29 -1.45 -13.70 5.41
C ALA A 29 -1.86 -12.22 5.23
N ASN A 30 -2.43 -11.86 4.08
CA ASN A 30 -2.83 -10.47 3.83
C ASN A 30 -4.10 -10.06 4.59
N SER A 31 -5.06 -10.98 4.75
CA SER A 31 -6.33 -10.70 5.46
C SER A 31 -6.18 -10.72 6.98
N LEU A 32 -5.42 -11.67 7.56
CA LEU A 32 -5.28 -11.82 9.01
C LEU A 32 -4.18 -10.93 9.61
N LEU A 33 -3.09 -10.69 8.87
CA LEU A 33 -1.94 -9.97 9.42
C LEU A 33 -1.82 -8.58 8.80
N ALA A 34 -1.70 -8.47 7.47
CA ALA A 34 -1.34 -7.20 6.86
C ALA A 34 -2.43 -6.12 7.01
N CYS A 35 -3.70 -6.43 6.75
CA CYS A 35 -4.78 -5.46 6.87
C CYS A 35 -5.04 -5.05 8.34
N PRO A 36 -5.19 -5.98 9.31
CA PRO A 36 -5.46 -5.61 10.69
C PRO A 36 -4.31 -4.84 11.33
N ILE A 37 -3.05 -5.23 11.08
CA ILE A 37 -1.87 -4.51 11.59
C ILE A 37 -1.83 -3.09 11.02
N SER A 38 -2.12 -2.92 9.73
CA SER A 38 -2.17 -1.59 9.11
C SER A 38 -3.27 -0.71 9.72
N THR A 39 -4.46 -1.28 9.96
CA THR A 39 -5.58 -0.58 10.59
C THR A 39 -5.29 -0.21 12.04
N ILE A 40 -4.70 -1.11 12.82
CA ILE A 40 -4.28 -0.84 14.21
C ILE A 40 -3.27 0.30 14.22
N ASN A 41 -2.27 0.27 13.33
CA ASN A 41 -1.29 1.35 13.19
C ASN A 41 -1.96 2.68 12.81
N PHE A 42 -2.91 2.67 11.86
CA PHE A 42 -3.66 3.86 11.47
C PHE A 42 -4.41 4.48 12.66
N ILE A 43 -5.12 3.65 13.43
CA ILE A 43 -5.86 4.09 14.65
C ILE A 43 -4.90 4.62 15.72
N LEU A 44 -3.77 3.95 15.94
CA LEU A 44 -2.77 4.35 16.92
C LEU A 44 -2.16 5.72 16.57
N ILE A 45 -1.80 5.92 15.31
CA ILE A 45 -1.28 7.21 14.81
C ILE A 45 -2.34 8.31 14.94
N LEU A 46 -3.60 8.01 14.63
CA LEU A 46 -4.73 8.93 14.79
C LEU A 46 -4.89 9.39 16.23
N LYS A 47 -4.83 8.47 17.20
CA LYS A 47 -4.99 8.77 18.62
C LYS A 47 -3.78 9.44 19.27
N THR A 48 -2.59 9.26 18.70
CA THR A 48 -1.37 9.87 19.26
C THR A 48 -1.36 11.38 18.99
N SER A 49 -1.34 12.20 20.06
CA SER A 49 -1.30 13.67 19.97
C SER A 49 0.11 14.26 19.99
N ILE A 50 1.11 13.47 20.41
CA ILE A 50 2.50 13.92 20.60
C ILE A 50 3.24 14.04 19.25
N LEU A 51 2.70 13.44 18.20
CA LEU A 51 3.38 13.40 16.91
C LEU A 51 3.19 14.70 16.13
N HIS A 52 4.31 15.23 15.61
CA HIS A 52 4.32 16.42 14.76
C HIS A 52 3.32 16.26 13.60
N PRO A 53 2.46 17.25 13.32
CA PRO A 53 1.31 17.08 12.42
C PRO A 53 1.69 16.63 11.00
N ASN A 54 2.85 17.07 10.49
CA ASN A 54 3.38 16.63 9.20
C ASN A 54 3.77 15.16 9.19
N LEU A 55 4.50 14.72 10.23
CA LEU A 55 4.92 13.33 10.39
C LEU A 55 3.69 12.42 10.58
N LYS A 56 2.69 12.90 11.32
CA LYS A 56 1.40 12.21 11.49
C LYS A 56 0.71 12.01 10.14
N LEU A 57 0.64 13.03 9.30
CA LEU A 57 0.01 12.93 7.98
C LEU A 57 0.78 11.96 7.06
N ILE A 58 2.10 11.98 7.08
CA ILE A 58 2.92 11.04 6.29
C ILE A 58 2.66 9.59 6.72
N LEU A 59 2.68 9.31 8.03
CA LEU A 59 2.46 7.95 8.55
C LEU A 59 1.02 7.46 8.33
N LEU A 60 0.03 8.36 8.37
CA LEU A 60 -1.35 8.05 8.00
C LEU A 60 -1.46 7.69 6.51
N CYS A 61 -0.78 8.45 5.63
CA CYS A 61 -0.74 8.15 4.21
C CYS A 61 -0.06 6.79 3.94
N GLN A 62 1.04 6.50 4.64
CA GLN A 62 1.75 5.22 4.51
C GLN A 62 0.89 4.02 4.93
N SER A 63 0.19 4.13 6.05
CA SER A 63 -0.72 3.08 6.53
C SER A 63 -1.94 2.91 5.62
N LEU A 64 -2.46 4.00 5.05
CA LEU A 64 -3.51 3.93 4.03
C LEU A 64 -3.03 3.20 2.76
N CYS A 65 -1.81 3.48 2.30
CA CYS A 65 -1.23 2.79 1.13
C CYS A 65 -1.08 1.28 1.37
N ILE A 66 -0.65 0.87 2.56
CA ILE A 66 -0.55 -0.55 2.93
C ILE A 66 -1.93 -1.20 2.95
N PHE A 67 -2.94 -0.50 3.46
CA PHE A 67 -4.31 -0.98 3.50
C PHE A 67 -4.92 -1.16 2.11
N ILE A 68 -4.81 -0.15 1.22
CA ILE A 68 -5.29 -0.23 -0.17
C ILE A 68 -4.60 -1.38 -0.91
N ARG A 69 -3.29 -1.56 -0.72
CA ARG A 69 -2.54 -2.68 -1.28
C ARG A 69 -3.05 -4.03 -0.77
N GLY A 70 -3.34 -4.13 0.52
CA GLY A 70 -3.90 -5.34 1.14
C GLY A 70 -5.26 -5.71 0.53
N ILE A 71 -6.15 -4.74 0.39
CA ILE A 71 -7.45 -4.92 -0.29
C ILE A 71 -7.26 -5.36 -1.75
N GLY A 72 -6.36 -4.71 -2.49
CA GLY A 72 -6.09 -5.06 -3.89
C GLY A 72 -5.62 -6.51 -4.05
N ARG A 73 -4.76 -7.00 -3.15
CA ARG A 73 -4.33 -8.40 -3.14
C ARG A 73 -5.45 -9.37 -2.81
N ILE A 74 -6.29 -9.04 -1.83
CA ILE A 74 -7.46 -9.87 -1.49
C ILE A 74 -8.38 -10.02 -2.70
N ILE A 75 -8.69 -8.91 -3.38
CA ILE A 75 -9.54 -8.92 -4.57
C ILE A 75 -8.91 -9.73 -5.71
N LEU A 76 -7.60 -9.58 -5.96
CA LEU A 76 -6.90 -10.36 -6.97
C LEU A 76 -6.92 -11.86 -6.68
N ASN A 77 -6.62 -12.27 -5.45
CA ASN A 77 -6.60 -13.70 -5.08
C ASN A 77 -8.01 -14.32 -5.12
N ILE A 78 -9.05 -13.58 -4.68
CA ILE A 78 -10.44 -14.03 -4.84
C ILE A 78 -10.80 -14.19 -6.32
N GLY A 79 -10.40 -13.23 -7.16
CA GLY A 79 -10.61 -13.31 -8.60
C GLY A 79 -9.95 -14.55 -9.23
N ARG A 80 -8.67 -14.81 -8.91
CA ARG A 80 -7.93 -16.00 -9.37
C ARG A 80 -8.61 -17.30 -8.98
N LEU A 81 -9.04 -17.41 -7.72
CA LEU A 81 -9.78 -18.56 -7.20
C LEU A 81 -11.10 -18.79 -7.93
N TYR A 82 -11.86 -17.72 -8.22
CA TYR A 82 -13.14 -17.83 -8.92
C TYR A 82 -13.00 -18.34 -10.36
N LEU A 83 -11.90 -18.01 -11.02
CA LEU A 83 -11.68 -18.30 -12.45
C LEU A 83 -10.80 -19.53 -12.70
N ASN A 84 -10.27 -20.15 -11.64
CA ASN A 84 -9.22 -21.16 -11.71
C ASN A 84 -8.01 -20.72 -12.56
N ASP A 85 -7.72 -19.42 -12.57
CA ASP A 85 -6.59 -18.85 -13.30
C ASP A 85 -5.56 -18.30 -12.32
N TYR A 86 -4.60 -19.15 -11.99
CA TYR A 86 -3.60 -18.90 -10.94
C TYR A 86 -2.35 -18.16 -11.43
N VAL A 87 -2.16 -18.04 -12.76
CA VAL A 87 -0.94 -17.47 -13.35
C VAL A 87 -1.14 -16.04 -13.80
N THR A 88 -2.34 -15.66 -14.25
CA THR A 88 -2.53 -14.30 -14.75
C THR A 88 -2.45 -13.25 -13.64
N LEU A 89 -1.85 -12.10 -13.97
CA LEU A 89 -1.70 -10.95 -13.07
C LEU A 89 -3.04 -10.21 -12.83
N GLY A 90 -4.14 -10.71 -13.41
CA GLY A 90 -5.45 -10.08 -13.36
C GLY A 90 -5.60 -8.89 -14.31
N PRO A 91 -6.76 -8.22 -14.31
CA PRO A 91 -7.03 -7.06 -15.15
C PRO A 91 -6.10 -5.89 -14.80
N GLN A 92 -5.71 -5.13 -15.82
CA GLN A 92 -4.74 -4.04 -15.73
C GLN A 92 -5.12 -2.98 -14.68
N SER A 93 -6.41 -2.72 -14.48
CA SER A 93 -6.92 -1.83 -13.44
C SER A 93 -6.57 -2.28 -12.02
N LEU A 94 -6.60 -3.60 -11.74
CA LEU A 94 -6.21 -4.15 -10.43
C LEU A 94 -4.70 -4.14 -10.24
N ILE A 95 -3.94 -4.38 -11.32
CA ILE A 95 -2.48 -4.24 -11.31
C ILE A 95 -2.08 -2.80 -10.99
N ILE A 96 -2.71 -1.81 -11.62
CA ILE A 96 -2.48 -0.39 -11.34
C ILE A 96 -2.83 -0.07 -9.88
N MET A 97 -3.98 -0.53 -9.40
CA MET A 97 -4.42 -0.35 -8.00
C MET A 97 -3.44 -0.98 -7.00
N TYR A 98 -2.76 -2.05 -7.38
CA TYR A 98 -1.71 -2.71 -6.59
C TYR A 98 -0.35 -1.98 -6.65
N MET A 99 0.05 -1.51 -7.83
CA MET A 99 1.36 -0.88 -8.05
C MET A 99 1.43 0.57 -7.55
N LEU A 100 0.34 1.33 -7.66
CA LEU A 100 0.30 2.74 -7.28
C LEU A 100 0.63 2.96 -5.78
N PRO A 101 0.06 2.21 -4.82
CA PRO A 101 0.45 2.33 -3.41
C PRO A 101 1.90 1.95 -3.12
N ILE A 102 2.53 1.10 -3.94
CA ILE A 102 3.95 0.72 -3.80
C ILE A 102 4.83 1.90 -4.18
N LEU A 103 4.53 2.54 -5.31
CA LEU A 103 5.22 3.74 -5.77
C LEU A 103 5.11 4.86 -4.72
N ILE A 104 3.89 5.17 -4.28
CA ILE A 104 3.63 6.20 -3.28
C ILE A 104 4.38 5.89 -1.97
N ARG A 105 4.38 4.64 -1.50
CA ARG A 105 5.11 4.23 -0.29
C ARG A 105 6.62 4.46 -0.43
N ASN A 106 7.21 4.17 -1.58
CA ASN A 106 8.63 4.39 -1.82
C ASN A 106 8.97 5.89 -1.80
N CYS A 107 8.14 6.73 -2.44
CA CYS A 107 8.28 8.18 -2.39
C CYS A 107 8.14 8.73 -0.96
N ILE A 108 7.15 8.25 -0.21
CA ILE A 108 6.93 8.65 1.19
C ILE A 108 8.16 8.40 2.06
N MET A 109 8.85 7.25 1.89
CA MET A 109 10.07 6.96 2.65
C MET A 109 11.15 8.02 2.41
N HIS A 110 11.31 8.49 1.17
CA HIS A 110 12.28 9.54 0.85
C HIS A 110 11.87 10.88 1.46
N VAL A 111 10.58 11.18 1.47
CA VAL A 111 10.04 12.40 2.09
C VAL A 111 10.27 12.45 3.58
N ILE A 112 10.13 11.33 4.30
CA ILE A 112 10.45 11.28 5.73
C ILE A 112 11.94 11.58 5.97
N VAL A 113 12.82 11.02 5.14
CA VAL A 113 14.27 11.24 5.26
C VAL A 113 14.61 12.70 4.99
N ILE A 114 14.05 13.30 3.92
CA ILE A 114 14.25 14.71 3.58
C ILE A 114 13.72 15.62 4.69
N GLU A 115 12.52 15.35 5.21
CA GLU A 115 11.92 16.11 6.31
C GLU A 115 12.81 16.10 7.56
N ARG A 116 13.36 14.93 7.91
CA ARG A 116 14.31 14.80 9.01
C ARG A 116 15.61 15.54 8.77
N ILE A 117 16.20 15.45 7.58
CA ILE A 117 17.44 16.18 7.22
C ILE A 117 17.23 17.69 7.33
N ILE A 118 16.10 18.20 6.81
CA ILE A 118 15.78 19.63 6.87
C ILE A 118 15.58 20.07 8.32
N ALA A 119 14.87 19.28 9.13
CA ALA A 119 14.66 19.57 10.55
C ALA A 119 15.98 19.62 11.33
N THR A 120 16.94 18.73 11.01
CA THR A 120 18.28 18.75 11.63
C THR A 120 19.12 19.96 11.19
N ILE A 121 19.13 20.29 9.89
CA ILE A 121 19.98 21.37 9.36
C ILE A 121 19.42 22.76 9.67
N LYS A 122 18.09 22.94 9.61
CA LYS A 122 17.43 24.25 9.76
C LYS A 122 16.51 24.32 10.97
N SER A 123 16.89 23.69 12.10
CA SER A 123 16.04 23.60 13.30
C SER A 123 15.41 24.94 13.74
N LYS A 124 16.17 26.05 13.68
CA LYS A 124 15.70 27.39 14.07
C LYS A 124 14.64 28.02 13.16
N ASN A 125 14.67 27.72 11.85
CA ASN A 125 13.72 28.28 10.87
C ASN A 125 12.65 27.26 10.43
N TYR A 126 12.82 25.99 10.80
CA TYR A 126 11.95 24.89 10.40
C TYR A 126 10.52 25.10 10.89
N GLU A 127 10.33 25.50 12.16
CA GLU A 127 8.98 25.73 12.72
C GLU A 127 8.21 26.81 11.98
N LYS A 128 8.88 27.86 11.48
CA LYS A 128 8.24 28.96 10.74
C LYS A 128 7.84 28.58 9.31
N GLN A 129 8.60 27.72 8.63
CA GLN A 129 8.38 27.38 7.21
C GLN A 129 7.79 25.97 6.99
N ARG A 130 7.41 25.30 8.08
CA ARG A 130 6.96 23.90 8.10
C ARG A 130 5.89 23.56 7.07
N ASN A 131 4.81 24.35 6.99
CA ASN A 131 3.69 24.07 6.08
C ASN A 131 4.07 24.22 4.60
N ILE A 132 4.93 25.20 4.29
CA ILE A 132 5.31 25.50 2.90
C ILE A 132 6.23 24.40 2.37
N LEU A 133 7.23 24.00 3.14
CA LEU A 133 8.13 22.89 2.78
C LEU A 133 7.37 21.58 2.62
N PHE A 134 6.41 21.31 3.50
CA PHE A 134 5.59 20.12 3.45
C PHE A 134 4.71 20.07 2.19
N ASN A 135 4.05 21.17 1.83
CA ASN A 135 3.24 21.24 0.62
C ASN A 135 4.07 21.08 -0.65
N ILE A 136 5.26 21.68 -0.71
CA ILE A 136 6.16 21.54 -1.86
C ILE A 136 6.57 20.08 -2.05
N ILE A 137 6.99 19.42 -0.97
CA ILE A 137 7.40 18.02 -1.02
C ILE A 137 6.22 17.11 -1.40
N TRP A 138 5.01 17.41 -0.91
CA TRP A 138 3.81 16.65 -1.28
C TRP A 138 3.45 16.83 -2.76
N ILE A 139 3.49 18.07 -3.28
CA ILE A 139 3.16 18.34 -4.68
C ILE A 139 4.05 17.51 -5.61
N THR A 140 5.35 17.40 -5.31
CA THR A 140 6.31 16.58 -6.09
C THR A 140 6.00 15.07 -6.10
N ILE A 141 5.22 14.55 -5.14
CA ILE A 141 4.81 13.13 -5.14
C ILE A 141 3.49 12.94 -5.88
N THR A 142 2.59 13.93 -5.80
CA THR A 142 1.26 13.87 -6.42
C THR A 142 1.26 14.21 -7.91
N VAL A 143 2.23 14.99 -8.40
CA VAL A 143 2.44 15.34 -9.81
C VAL A 143 3.33 14.30 -10.47
#